data_AF-A0A3N5NXC1-F1
#
_entry.id   AF-A0A3N5NXC1-F1
#
_cell.length_a   1.000
_cell.length_b   1.000
_cell.length_c   1.000
_cell.angle_alpha   90.00
_cell.angle_beta   90.00
_cell.angle_gamma   90.00
#
_symmetry.space_group_name_H-M   'P 1'
#
loop_
_entity.id
_entity.type
_entity.pdbx_description
1 polymer ?
#
loop_
_entity_poly.entity_id
_entity_poly.type
_entity_poly.pdbx_seq_one_letter_code
_entity_poly.pdbx_strand_id
1 'polypeptide(L)'
;MRVDSDGWSGEGAFTQNVLERLRTIDQVAAMKVEDAPATRSEADYNFIANEIFVTFAMAERREPVKRLGLIPGTKRTMAKTMTFADLVRLLEES
;
A
#
# COMPACT_ATOMS: atom_id res chain seq x y z
N MET A 1 -2.25 7.06 -10.33
CA MET A 1 -1.32 6.28 -9.47
C MET A 1 0.02 6.13 -10.19
N ARG A 2 1.16 6.22 -9.49
CA ARG A 2 2.50 5.93 -10.03
C ARG A 2 2.91 4.48 -9.75
N VAL A 3 3.46 3.78 -10.73
CA VAL A 3 3.97 2.40 -10.58
C VAL A 3 5.46 2.39 -10.92
N ASP A 4 6.27 1.84 -10.01
CA ASP A 4 7.68 1.52 -10.23
C ASP A 4 7.82 -0.01 -10.31
N SER A 5 8.30 -0.51 -11.44
CA SER A 5 8.46 -1.94 -11.69
C SER A 5 9.87 -2.30 -12.16
N ASP A 6 10.84 -1.39 -12.02
CA ASP A 6 12.20 -1.59 -12.54
C ASP A 6 12.93 -2.77 -11.86
N GLY A 7 12.52 -3.10 -10.62
CA GLY A 7 13.07 -4.22 -9.83
C GLY A 7 12.30 -5.54 -9.97
N TRP A 8 11.35 -5.63 -10.90
CA TRP A 8 10.53 -6.83 -11.10
C TRP A 8 10.76 -7.43 -12.48
N SER A 9 11.04 -8.74 -12.50
CA SER A 9 11.18 -9.58 -13.69
C SER A 9 9.97 -9.56 -14.63
N GLY A 10 8.80 -9.15 -14.13
CA GLY A 10 7.53 -9.25 -14.83
C GLY A 10 6.90 -10.65 -14.78
N GLU A 11 7.53 -11.58 -14.04
CA GLU A 11 7.05 -12.95 -13.88
C GLU A 11 5.91 -13.03 -12.84
N GLY A 12 4.92 -13.87 -13.12
CA GLY A 12 3.79 -14.14 -12.22
C GLY A 12 2.50 -13.43 -12.62
N ALA A 13 1.57 -14.20 -13.23
CA ALA A 13 0.23 -13.71 -13.55
C ALA A 13 -0.56 -13.23 -12.32
N PHE A 14 -0.30 -13.85 -11.15
CA PHE A 14 -0.89 -13.42 -9.89
C PHE A 14 -0.49 -12.00 -9.50
N THR A 15 0.82 -11.70 -9.53
CA THR A 15 1.35 -10.37 -9.18
C THR A 15 0.76 -9.30 -10.10
N GLN A 16 0.63 -9.57 -11.40
CA GLN A 16 -0.07 -8.66 -12.32
C GLN A 16 -1.52 -8.37 -11.88
N ASN A 17 -2.30 -9.40 -11.54
CA ASN A 17 -3.68 -9.22 -11.09
C ASN A 17 -3.78 -8.38 -9.82
N VAL A 18 -2.85 -8.57 -8.87
CA VAL A 18 -2.80 -7.77 -7.64
C VAL A 18 -2.50 -6.30 -7.98
N LEU A 19 -1.53 -6.03 -8.85
CA LEU A 19 -1.19 -4.66 -9.27
C LEU A 19 -2.36 -3.99 -9.98
N GLU A 20 -3.04 -4.68 -10.89
CA GLU A 20 -4.23 -4.13 -11.57
C GLU A 20 -5.36 -3.84 -10.58
N ARG A 21 -5.60 -4.73 -9.59
CA ARG A 21 -6.59 -4.46 -8.56
C ARG A 21 -6.20 -3.23 -7.73
N LEU A 22 -4.97 -3.15 -7.26
CA LEU A 22 -4.48 -2.00 -6.50
C LEU A 22 -4.61 -0.70 -7.29
N ARG A 23 -4.39 -0.70 -8.61
CA ARG A 23 -4.58 0.48 -9.49
C ARG A 23 -5.98 1.07 -9.45
N THR A 24 -7.00 0.27 -9.14
CA THR A 24 -8.39 0.71 -9.04
C THR A 24 -8.73 1.37 -7.70
N ILE A 25 -7.81 1.37 -6.73
CA ILE A 25 -8.03 1.94 -5.39
C ILE A 25 -7.48 3.37 -5.36
N ASP A 26 -8.38 4.35 -5.40
CA ASP A 26 -8.02 5.79 -5.43
C ASP A 26 -7.17 6.24 -4.23
N GLN A 27 -7.29 5.56 -3.09
CA GLN A 27 -6.50 5.85 -1.89
C GLN A 27 -5.04 5.38 -1.99
N VAL A 28 -4.68 4.61 -3.02
CA VAL A 28 -3.29 4.24 -3.30
C VAL A 28 -2.69 5.27 -4.27
N ALA A 29 -1.68 6.01 -3.80
CA ALA A 29 -1.03 7.05 -4.59
C ALA A 29 0.07 6.49 -5.49
N ALA A 30 0.85 5.53 -4.98
CA ALA A 30 1.93 4.89 -5.71
C ALA A 30 2.17 3.45 -5.25
N MET A 31 2.82 2.67 -6.09
CA MET A 31 3.27 1.32 -5.79
C MET A 31 4.65 1.07 -6.38
N LYS A 32 5.40 0.18 -5.73
CA LYS A 32 6.65 -0.39 -6.23
C LYS A 32 6.56 -1.90 -6.15
N VAL A 33 7.01 -2.60 -7.18
CA VAL A 33 7.08 -4.07 -7.20
C VAL A 33 8.51 -4.51 -7.43
N GLU A 34 8.95 -5.52 -6.68
CA GLU A 34 10.28 -6.10 -6.75
C GLU A 34 10.20 -7.63 -6.71
N ASP A 35 11.14 -8.31 -7.36
CA ASP A 35 11.39 -9.73 -7.08
C ASP A 35 11.95 -9.87 -5.66
N ALA A 36 11.32 -10.71 -4.84
CA ALA A 36 11.81 -10.99 -3.50
C ALA A 36 13.17 -11.69 -3.61
N PRO A 37 14.14 -11.35 -2.75
CA PRO A 37 15.41 -12.07 -2.72
C PRO A 37 15.13 -13.55 -2.45
N ALA A 38 15.65 -14.43 -3.31
CA ALA A 38 15.43 -15.86 -3.22
C ALA A 38 16.01 -16.42 -1.91
N THR A 39 15.20 -16.49 -0.86
CA THR A 39 15.54 -17.22 0.36
C THR A 39 14.89 -18.59 0.32
N ARG A 40 15.73 -19.62 0.14
CA ARG A 40 15.51 -21.07 0.34
C ARG A 40 15.29 -21.88 -0.94
N SER A 41 16.42 -22.40 -1.45
CA SER A 41 16.50 -23.51 -2.39
C SER A 41 16.47 -24.84 -1.62
N GLU A 42 15.31 -25.47 -1.49
CA GLU A 42 15.30 -26.94 -1.46
C GLU A 42 15.28 -27.40 -2.92
N ALA A 43 16.12 -28.38 -3.23
CA ALA A 43 16.45 -28.77 -4.59
C ALA A 43 15.19 -28.87 -5.46
N ASP A 44 15.19 -28.10 -6.56
CA ASP A 44 14.21 -28.10 -7.66
C ASP A 44 13.01 -27.12 -7.59
N TYR A 45 12.85 -26.31 -6.54
CA TYR A 45 11.85 -25.22 -6.54
C TYR A 45 12.44 -23.88 -6.10
N ASN A 46 12.60 -22.97 -7.06
CA ASN A 46 12.73 -21.54 -6.75
C ASN A 46 11.32 -21.00 -6.50
N PHE A 47 10.97 -20.74 -5.24
CA PHE A 47 9.77 -19.94 -4.95
C PHE A 47 10.03 -18.51 -5.45
N ILE A 48 9.41 -18.18 -6.58
CA ILE A 48 9.36 -16.80 -7.06
C ILE A 48 8.34 -16.08 -6.17
N ALA A 49 8.85 -15.28 -5.25
CA ALA A 49 8.04 -14.36 -4.46
C ALA A 49 8.27 -12.95 -5.00
N ASN A 50 7.22 -12.12 -4.96
CA ASN A 50 7.31 -10.71 -5.30
C ASN A 50 6.90 -9.88 -4.07
N GLU A 51 7.59 -8.77 -3.84
CA GLU A 51 7.22 -7.80 -2.83
C GLU A 51 6.53 -6.61 -3.49
N ILE A 52 5.38 -6.20 -2.95
CA ILE A 52 4.62 -5.04 -3.42
C ILE A 52 4.58 -4.02 -2.29
N PHE A 53 5.20 -2.87 -2.53
CA PHE A 53 5.16 -1.73 -1.63
C PHE A 53 4.07 -0.76 -2.07
N VAL A 54 3.27 -0.28 -1.11
CA VAL A 54 2.12 0.58 -1.38
C VAL A 54 2.26 1.89 -0.61
N THR A 55 2.10 3.01 -1.32
CA THR A 55 2.03 4.35 -0.74
C THR A 55 0.59 4.85 -0.76
N PHE A 56 0.02 5.11 0.41
CA PHE A 56 -1.33 5.69 0.51
C PHE A 56 -1.31 7.20 0.26
N ALA A 57 -2.38 7.70 -0.36
CA ALA A 57 -2.61 9.11 -0.53
C ALA A 57 -2.72 9.82 0.85
N MET A 58 -2.37 11.10 0.86
CA MET A 58 -2.43 11.94 2.06
C MET A 58 -3.52 12.99 1.88
N ALA A 59 -4.34 13.21 2.90
CA ALA A 59 -5.39 14.22 2.91
C ALA A 59 -5.35 15.04 4.20
N GLU A 60 -5.85 16.29 4.11
CA GLU A 60 -6.02 17.14 5.27
C GLU A 60 -7.17 16.62 6.14
N ARG A 61 -6.85 16.27 7.39
CA ARG A 61 -7.82 15.94 8.43
C ARG A 61 -7.90 17.07 9.44
N ARG A 62 -9.13 17.48 9.77
CA ARG A 62 -9.40 18.42 10.86
C ARG A 62 -9.66 17.64 12.13
N GLU A 63 -8.80 17.82 13.12
CA GLU A 63 -8.89 17.14 14.39
C GLU A 63 -9.27 18.14 15.49
N PRO A 64 -10.30 17.84 16.30
CA PRO A 64 -10.60 18.64 17.47
C PRO A 64 -9.46 18.50 18.48
N VAL A 65 -9.01 19.63 19.00
CA VAL A 65 -7.98 19.68 20.03
C VAL A 65 -8.46 20.57 21.18
N LYS A 66 -8.01 20.28 22.40
CA LYS A 66 -8.21 21.18 23.53
C LYS A 66 -6.91 21.91 23.83
N ARG A 67 -6.90 23.24 23.72
CA ARG A 67 -5.80 24.07 24.25
C ARG A 67 -6.00 24.22 25.76
N LEU A 68 -4.94 23.99 26.54
CA LEU A 68 -4.97 24.02 28.02
C LEU A 68 -6.05 23.11 28.64
N GLY A 69 -6.42 22.01 27.97
CA GLY A 69 -7.44 21.05 28.44
C GLY A 69 -8.89 21.56 28.41
N LEU A 70 -9.12 22.84 28.11
CA LEU A 70 -10.42 23.49 28.30
C LEU A 70 -10.91 24.25 27.06
N ILE A 71 -10.02 24.84 26.26
CA ILE A 71 -10.39 25.70 25.13
C ILE A 71 -10.51 24.85 23.87
N PRO A 72 -11.71 24.72 23.25
CA PRO A 72 -11.87 23.99 22.01
C PRO A 72 -11.11 24.67 20.87
N GLY A 73 -10.44 23.88 20.06
CA GLY A 73 -9.77 24.33 18.85
C GLY A 73 -9.79 23.24 17.78
N THR A 74 -9.35 23.61 16.58
CA THR A 74 -9.22 22.66 15.47
C THR A 74 -7.79 22.71 14.97
N LYS A 75 -7.17 21.55 14.80
CA LYS A 75 -5.87 21.39 14.18
C LYS A 75 -6.04 20.74 12.82
N ARG A 76 -5.33 21.25 11.81
CA ARG A 76 -5.20 20.63 10.49
C ARG A 76 -3.99 19.72 10.51
N THR A 77 -4.18 18.46 10.18
CA THR A 77 -3.13 17.43 10.16
C THR A 77 -3.19 16.71 8.82
N MET A 78 -2.05 16.44 8.19
CA MET A 78 -2.00 15.57 7.01
C MET A 78 -1.99 14.12 7.49
N ALA A 79 -2.96 13.32 7.04
CA ALA A 79 -3.08 11.91 7.40
C ALA A 79 -3.25 11.05 6.15
N LYS A 80 -2.82 9.79 6.24
CA LYS A 80 -3.08 8.79 5.20
C LYS A 80 -4.59 8.63 5.03
N THR A 81 -5.07 8.57 3.80
CA THR A 81 -6.49 8.40 3.47
C THR A 81 -7.00 6.98 3.74
N MET A 82 -6.09 6.05 4.01
CA MET A 82 -6.34 4.63 4.18
C MET A 82 -5.30 4.02 5.12
N THR A 83 -5.70 3.01 5.88
CA THR A 83 -4.80 2.15 6.65
C THR A 83 -4.52 0.84 5.92
N PHE A 84 -3.50 0.10 6.35
CA PHE A 84 -3.24 -1.22 5.77
C PHE A 84 -4.40 -2.20 6.04
N ALA A 85 -5.05 -2.12 7.20
CA ALA A 85 -6.22 -2.94 7.51
C ALA A 85 -7.41 -2.65 6.57
N ASP A 86 -7.63 -1.38 6.25
CA ASP A 86 -8.66 -0.99 5.27
C ASP A 86 -8.36 -1.58 3.89
N LEU A 87 -7.09 -1.56 3.48
CA LEU A 87 -6.65 -2.16 2.21
C LEU A 87 -6.93 -3.67 2.18
N VAL A 88 -6.52 -4.40 3.23
CA VAL A 88 -6.75 -5.85 3.32
C VAL A 88 -8.23 -6.17 3.18
N ARG A 89 -9.09 -5.48 3.95
CA ARG A 89 -10.54 -5.67 3.89
C ARG A 89 -11.09 -5.44 2.47
N LEU A 90 -10.64 -4.38 1.80
CA LEU A 90 -11.10 -4.04 0.44
C LEU A 90 -10.69 -5.12 -0.58
N LEU A 91 -9.50 -5.71 -0.41
CA LEU A 91 -9.03 -6.81 -1.25
C LEU A 91 -9.76 -8.13 -0.98
N GLU A 92 -10.17 -8.40 0.26
CA GLU A 92 -10.94 -9.59 0.64
C GLU A 92 -12.41 -9.53 0.20
N GLU A 93 -12.99 -8.33 0.11
CA GLU A 93 -14.37 -8.10 -0.35
C GLU A 93 -14.53 -8.15 -1.89
N SER A 94 -13.43 -8.41 -2.63
CA SER A 94 -13.37 -8.41 -4.11
C SER A 94 -13.58 -9.80 -4.71
#